data_AF-A0A2G8K476-F1
#
_entry.id   AF-A0A2G8K476-F1
#
_cell.length_a   1.000
_cell.length_b   1.000
_cell.length_c   1.000
_cell.angle_alpha   90.00
_cell.angle_beta   90.00
_cell.angle_gamma   90.00
#
_symmetry.space_group_name_H-M   'P 1'
#
loop_
_entity.id
_entity.type
_entity.pdbx_description
1 polymer ?
#
loop_
_entity_poly.entity_id
_entity_poly.type
_entity_poly.pdbx_seq_one_letter_code
_entity_poly.pdbx_strand_id
1 'polypeptide(L)'
;MTTGPNGQQILKIAITTGPNRQQILKIAMTTAPNGQQILKIAMTAGPNGHQILKIAMTTGPNGQQILKIAITAGPNRQQILKIAMTTAPNGQQILKIAMTAGPYGQQILKIAMTTAPNGQQILKIAMTTVPNGQQILKIAMTTGPNRQQILKIAMTAGPYGQQILKIAMTTGPKWTANP
;
A
#
# COMPACT_ATOMS: atom_id res chain seq x y z
N MET A 1 1.81 17.91 4.95
CA MET A 1 3.02 18.52 4.37
C MET A 1 2.78 18.70 2.89
N THR A 2 2.95 19.90 2.37
CA THR A 2 2.76 20.28 0.97
C THR A 2 4.08 20.81 0.43
N THR A 3 4.51 20.33 -0.72
CA THR A 3 5.70 20.84 -1.42
C THR A 3 5.29 21.64 -2.66
N GLY A 4 6.12 22.57 -3.11
CA GLY A 4 5.89 23.38 -4.31
C GLY A 4 5.84 22.58 -5.63
N PRO A 5 5.64 23.23 -6.79
CA PRO A 5 5.32 22.64 -8.10
C PRO A 5 6.37 21.73 -8.75
N ASN A 6 7.53 21.52 -8.11
CA ASN A 6 8.56 20.54 -8.52
C ASN A 6 9.16 19.87 -7.29
N GLY A 7 8.45 19.91 -6.16
CA GLY A 7 8.97 19.51 -4.87
C GLY A 7 9.13 18.00 -4.75
N GLN A 8 10.23 17.58 -4.14
CA GLN A 8 10.43 16.21 -3.70
C GLN A 8 10.11 16.10 -2.22
N GLN A 9 9.26 15.14 -1.86
CA GLN A 9 8.97 14.81 -0.48
C GLN A 9 9.46 13.39 -0.19
N ILE A 10 10.37 13.27 0.78
CA ILE A 10 10.86 11.98 1.26
C ILE A 10 10.56 11.86 2.75
N LEU A 11 9.81 10.82 3.12
CA LEU A 11 9.52 10.50 4.51
C LEU A 11 9.96 9.06 4.80
N LYS A 12 10.72 8.89 5.88
CA LYS A 12 11.14 7.60 6.41
C LYS A 12 10.59 7.46 7.82
N ILE A 13 9.89 6.37 8.09
CA ILE A 13 9.32 6.06 9.39
C ILE A 13 9.83 4.69 9.81
N ALA A 14 10.45 4.64 10.99
CA ALA A 14 10.87 3.42 11.65
C ALA A 14 10.19 3.34 13.02
N ILE A 15 9.49 2.25 13.30
CA ILE A 15 8.81 2.05 14.58
C ILE A 15 9.14 0.66 15.11
N THR A 16 9.67 0.61 16.33
CA THR A 16 9.88 -0.63 17.07
C THR A 16 9.01 -0.61 18.32
N THR A 17 8.27 -1.69 18.58
CA THR A 17 7.48 -1.82 19.81
C THR A 17 7.69 -3.13 20.53
N GLY A 18 7.60 -3.02 21.85
CA GLY A 18 7.56 -4.16 22.76
C GLY A 18 6.24 -4.93 22.73
N PRO A 19 6.10 -5.93 23.62
CA PRO A 19 4.92 -6.77 23.74
C PRO A 19 3.68 -5.98 24.19
N ASN A 20 2.49 -6.50 23.92
CA ASN A 20 1.20 -6.01 24.46
C ASN A 20 0.91 -4.53 24.12
N ARG A 21 1.23 -4.10 22.89
CA ARG A 21 1.00 -2.72 22.44
C ARG A 21 -0.08 -2.63 21.37
N GLN A 22 -0.89 -1.58 21.45
CA GLN A 22 -1.73 -1.11 20.36
C GLN A 22 -1.11 0.12 19.71
N GLN A 23 -1.10 0.17 18.39
CA GLN A 23 -0.59 1.31 17.64
C GLN A 23 -1.50 1.66 16.47
N ILE A 24 -1.70 2.97 16.30
CA ILE A 24 -2.39 3.52 15.14
C ILE A 24 -1.50 4.60 14.54
N LEU A 25 -1.15 4.42 13.27
CA LEU A 25 -0.43 5.43 12.51
C LEU A 25 -1.27 5.84 11.29
N LYS A 26 -1.41 7.16 11.11
CA LYS A 26 -2.06 7.77 9.95
C LYS A 26 -1.06 8.67 9.25
N ILE A 27 -0.86 8.47 7.96
CA ILE A 27 0.03 9.26 7.14
C ILE A 27 -0.76 9.80 5.94
N ALA A 28 -0.70 11.11 5.74
CA ALA A 28 -1.27 11.78 4.58
C ALA A 28 -0.18 12.65 3.94
N MET A 29 0.05 12.47 2.64
CA MET A 29 1.02 13.26 1.88
C MET A 29 0.37 13.80 0.61
N THR A 30 0.62 15.08 0.33
CA THR A 30 0.11 15.76 -0.85
C THR A 30 1.23 16.58 -1.49
N THR A 31 1.40 16.43 -2.79
CA THR A 31 2.43 17.14 -3.56
C THR A 31 1.81 17.77 -4.80
N ALA A 32 2.30 18.96 -5.15
CA ALA A 32 1.88 19.76 -6.29
C ALA A 32 2.21 19.06 -7.65
N PRO A 33 1.87 19.65 -8.82
CA PRO A 33 2.24 19.11 -10.13
C PRO A 33 3.74 18.76 -10.22
N ASN A 34 4.12 17.85 -11.10
CA ASN A 34 5.51 17.40 -11.37
C ASN A 34 6.34 16.94 -10.15
N GLY A 35 5.76 16.85 -8.96
CA GLY A 35 6.51 16.49 -7.76
C GLY A 35 6.64 14.98 -7.55
N GLN A 36 7.58 14.61 -6.69
CA GLN A 36 7.87 13.22 -6.35
C GLN A 36 7.68 12.96 -4.86
N GLN A 37 6.91 11.92 -4.53
CA GLN A 37 6.71 11.46 -3.17
C GLN A 37 7.36 10.09 -2.95
N ILE A 38 8.17 9.98 -1.91
CA ILE A 38 8.79 8.73 -1.48
C ILE A 38 8.49 8.52 0.01
N LEU A 39 7.71 7.49 0.32
CA LEU A 39 7.45 7.05 1.69
C LEU A 39 8.03 5.66 1.92
N LYS A 40 8.87 5.55 2.94
CA LYS A 40 9.43 4.28 3.42
C LYS A 40 8.99 4.06 4.86
N ILE A 41 8.37 2.91 5.12
CA ILE A 41 7.90 2.53 6.44
C ILE A 41 8.52 1.18 6.79
N ALA A 42 9.19 1.12 7.94
CA ALA A 42 9.65 -0.11 8.56
C ALA A 42 9.03 -0.22 9.95
N MET A 43 8.35 -1.32 10.23
CA MET A 43 7.72 -1.57 11.54
C MET A 43 8.10 -2.94 12.06
N THR A 44 8.57 -2.98 13.30
CA THR A 44 8.86 -4.21 14.04
C THR A 44 8.05 -4.21 15.34
N ALA A 45 7.32 -5.30 15.61
CA ALA A 45 6.53 -5.44 16.82
C ALA A 45 6.80 -6.77 17.53
N GLY A 46 6.88 -6.72 18.86
CA GLY A 46 6.95 -7.89 19.73
C GLY A 46 5.67 -8.76 19.70
N PRO A 47 5.51 -9.75 20.59
CA PRO A 47 4.31 -10.60 20.62
C PRO A 47 3.07 -9.83 21.09
N ASN A 48 1.88 -10.40 20.84
CA ASN A 48 0.58 -9.98 21.40
C ASN A 48 0.23 -8.50 21.19
N GLY A 49 -0.56 -8.16 20.17
CA GLY A 49 -1.09 -6.81 20.04
C GLY A 49 -1.65 -6.44 18.68
N HIS A 50 -1.93 -5.15 18.50
CA HIS A 50 -2.70 -4.67 17.34
C HIS A 50 -2.01 -3.48 16.69
N GLN A 51 -1.87 -3.52 15.37
CA GLN A 51 -1.32 -2.42 14.60
C GLN A 51 -2.25 -2.03 13.47
N ILE A 52 -2.56 -0.74 13.37
CA ILE A 52 -3.35 -0.17 12.29
C ILE A 52 -2.52 0.92 11.62
N LEU A 53 -2.28 0.75 10.33
CA LEU A 53 -1.60 1.74 9.50
C LEU A 53 -2.54 2.19 8.38
N LYS A 54 -2.77 3.50 8.29
CA LYS A 54 -3.55 4.14 7.24
C LYS A 54 -2.66 5.12 6.48
N ILE A 55 -2.56 4.95 5.17
CA ILE A 55 -1.74 5.78 4.31
C ILE A 55 -2.59 6.32 3.17
N ALA A 56 -2.55 7.63 2.98
CA ALA A 56 -3.10 8.33 1.83
C ALA A 56 -2.00 9.14 1.16
N MET A 57 -1.81 8.95 -0.15
CA MET A 57 -0.88 9.74 -0.95
C MET A 57 -1.58 10.31 -2.17
N THR A 58 -1.39 11.60 -2.42
CA THR A 58 -1.92 12.30 -3.59
C THR A 58 -0.82 13.13 -4.25
N THR A 59 -0.71 13.02 -5.57
CA THR A 59 0.21 13.86 -6.36
C THR A 59 -0.50 14.44 -7.58
N GLY A 60 -0.11 15.67 -7.95
CA GLY A 60 -0.58 16.37 -9.14
C GLY A 60 -0.14 15.72 -10.47
N PRO A 61 -0.42 16.41 -11.60
CA PRO A 61 -0.09 15.93 -12.96
C PRO A 61 1.40 15.63 -13.12
N ASN A 62 1.74 14.62 -13.93
CA ASN A 62 3.10 14.12 -14.13
C ASN A 62 3.83 13.70 -12.84
N GLY A 63 3.07 13.48 -11.75
CA GLY A 63 3.59 13.16 -10.45
C GLY A 63 4.11 11.72 -10.32
N GLN A 64 5.08 11.51 -9.43
CA GLN A 64 5.56 10.17 -9.08
C GLN A 64 5.33 9.86 -7.60
N GLN A 65 4.83 8.67 -7.32
CA GLN A 65 4.63 8.15 -5.97
C GLN A 65 5.32 6.81 -5.79
N ILE A 66 6.15 6.72 -4.74
CA ILE A 66 6.83 5.49 -4.35
C ILE A 66 6.55 5.23 -2.88
N LEU A 67 5.87 4.12 -2.60
CA LEU A 67 5.61 3.64 -1.24
C LEU A 67 6.26 2.27 -1.04
N LYS A 68 7.11 2.17 -0.02
CA LYS A 68 7.73 0.92 0.43
C LYS A 68 7.36 0.68 1.87
N ILE A 69 6.78 -0.48 2.16
CA ILE A 69 6.36 -0.87 3.50
C ILE A 69 6.94 -2.24 3.81
N ALA A 70 7.63 -2.34 4.94
CA ALA A 70 8.06 -3.60 5.55
C ALA A 70 7.52 -3.67 6.98
N ILE A 71 6.75 -4.72 7.28
CA ILE A 71 6.18 -4.92 8.62
C ILE A 71 6.51 -6.35 9.07
N THR A 72 7.12 -6.47 10.24
CA THR A 72 7.39 -7.74 10.90
C THR A 72 6.74 -7.73 12.28
N ALA A 73 5.95 -8.74 12.60
CA ALA A 73 5.39 -8.93 13.94
C ALA A 73 5.59 -10.33 14.48
N GLY A 74 5.75 -10.40 15.81
CA GLY A 74 5.73 -11.64 16.58
C GLY A 74 4.35 -12.35 16.58
N PRO A 75 4.20 -13.41 17.38
CA PRO A 75 2.99 -14.22 17.45
C PRO A 75 1.77 -13.44 18.00
N ASN A 76 0.56 -13.98 17.74
CA ASN A 76 -0.73 -13.51 18.26
C ASN A 76 -0.98 -12.00 17.99
N ARG A 77 -0.71 -11.56 16.77
CA ARG A 77 -0.82 -10.14 16.37
C ARG A 77 -1.90 -9.94 15.33
N GLN A 78 -2.59 -8.82 15.38
CA GLN A 78 -3.45 -8.35 14.30
C GLN A 78 -2.85 -7.12 13.64
N GLN A 79 -2.72 -7.16 12.32
CA GLN A 79 -2.19 -6.09 11.49
C GLN A 79 -3.21 -5.67 10.46
N ILE A 80 -3.56 -4.39 10.44
CA ILE A 80 -4.46 -3.82 9.44
C ILE A 80 -3.74 -2.69 8.73
N LEU A 81 -3.51 -2.88 7.43
CA LEU A 81 -2.92 -1.87 6.55
C LEU A 81 -3.96 -1.43 5.52
N LYS A 82 -4.22 -0.11 5.48
CA LYS A 82 -5.07 0.53 4.48
C LYS A 82 -4.25 1.55 3.71
N ILE A 83 -4.23 1.43 2.39
CA ILE A 83 -3.46 2.30 1.51
C ILE A 83 -4.37 2.83 0.42
N ALA A 84 -4.36 4.15 0.25
CA ALA A 84 -4.97 4.85 -0.87
C ALA A 84 -3.89 5.67 -1.58
N MET A 85 -3.74 5.48 -2.88
CA MET A 85 -2.83 6.28 -3.71
C MET A 85 -3.59 6.84 -4.91
N THR A 86 -3.47 8.14 -5.13
CA THR A 86 -4.08 8.82 -6.27
C THR A 86 -3.05 9.68 -6.98
N THR A 87 -3.02 9.57 -8.30
CA THR A 87 -2.22 10.46 -9.14
C THR A 87 -3.06 10.99 -10.32
N ALA A 88 -2.89 12.27 -10.62
CA ALA A 88 -3.48 12.94 -11.78
C ALA A 88 -2.81 12.46 -13.11
N PRO A 89 -3.19 13.00 -14.29
CA PRO A 89 -2.74 12.48 -15.59
C PRO A 89 -1.22 12.34 -15.73
N ASN A 90 -0.79 11.35 -16.52
CA ASN A 90 0.62 10.99 -16.77
C ASN A 90 1.41 10.62 -15.49
N GLY A 91 0.72 10.22 -14.43
CA GLY A 91 1.32 9.86 -13.16
C GLY A 91 1.91 8.45 -13.10
N GLN A 92 2.92 8.25 -12.24
CA GLN A 92 3.45 6.92 -11.92
C GLN A 92 3.28 6.59 -10.45
N GLN A 93 2.83 5.36 -10.19
CA GLN A 93 2.61 4.81 -8.86
C GLN A 93 3.37 3.50 -8.69
N ILE A 94 4.22 3.42 -7.67
CA ILE A 94 4.95 2.21 -7.29
C ILE A 94 4.68 1.91 -5.83
N LEU A 95 4.05 0.76 -5.56
CA LEU A 95 3.78 0.25 -4.24
C LEU A 95 4.47 -1.10 -4.03
N LYS A 96 5.30 -1.19 -2.99
CA LYS A 96 5.95 -2.42 -2.55
C LYS A 96 5.64 -2.68 -1.09
N ILE A 97 5.07 -3.84 -0.80
CA ILE A 97 4.67 -4.23 0.56
C ILE A 97 5.24 -5.62 0.87
N ALA A 98 5.90 -5.74 2.01
CA ALA A 98 6.27 -6.99 2.62
C ALA A 98 5.70 -7.03 4.04
N MET A 99 4.92 -8.06 4.36
CA MET A 99 4.34 -8.26 5.69
C MET A 99 4.61 -9.68 6.17
N THR A 100 5.19 -9.80 7.36
CA THR A 100 5.46 -11.08 8.01
C THR A 100 4.84 -11.07 9.40
N ALA A 101 4.07 -12.10 9.72
CA ALA A 101 3.53 -12.33 11.07
C ALA A 101 3.88 -13.73 11.57
N GLY A 102 4.19 -13.81 12.86
CA GLY A 102 4.38 -15.09 13.56
C GLY A 102 3.10 -15.93 13.66
N PRO A 103 3.17 -17.06 14.39
CA PRO A 103 2.04 -17.95 14.61
C PRO A 103 0.79 -17.22 15.14
N TYR A 104 -0.40 -17.69 14.74
CA TYR A 104 -1.70 -17.11 15.12
C TYR A 104 -1.86 -15.62 14.74
N GLY A 105 -1.06 -15.15 13.78
CA GLY A 105 -1.11 -13.77 13.28
C GLY A 105 -2.23 -13.57 12.28
N GLN A 106 -2.89 -12.41 12.36
CA GLN A 106 -3.92 -11.96 11.41
C GLN A 106 -3.41 -10.75 10.63
N GLN A 107 -3.41 -10.85 9.30
CA GLN A 107 -2.98 -9.77 8.41
C GLN A 107 -4.13 -9.37 7.49
N ILE A 108 -4.49 -8.08 7.51
CA ILE A 108 -5.50 -7.51 6.62
C ILE A 108 -4.85 -6.35 5.86
N LEU A 109 -4.77 -6.50 4.54
CA LEU A 109 -4.25 -5.49 3.63
C LEU A 109 -5.36 -5.06 2.66
N LYS A 110 -5.64 -3.75 2.67
CA LYS A 110 -6.56 -3.11 1.73
C LYS A 110 -5.82 -2.03 0.95
N ILE A 111 -5.87 -2.13 -0.38
CA ILE A 111 -5.19 -1.22 -1.29
C ILE A 111 -6.19 -0.68 -2.29
N ALA A 112 -6.21 0.64 -2.45
CA ALA A 112 -6.86 1.34 -3.54
C ALA A 112 -5.81 2.19 -4.28
N MET A 113 -5.65 1.97 -5.58
CA MET A 113 -4.78 2.77 -6.43
C MET A 113 -5.58 3.32 -7.60
N THR A 114 -5.55 4.64 -7.77
CA THR A 114 -6.21 5.32 -8.88
C THR A 114 -5.20 6.17 -9.64
N THR A 115 -5.16 6.00 -10.95
CA THR A 115 -4.41 6.89 -11.84
C THR A 115 -5.30 7.37 -12.98
N ALA A 116 -5.24 8.67 -13.27
CA ALA A 116 -5.92 9.26 -14.41
C ALA A 116 -5.27 8.79 -15.75
N PRO A 117 -5.74 9.24 -16.94
CA PRO A 117 -5.22 8.78 -18.23
C PRO A 117 -3.69 8.84 -18.36
N ASN A 118 -3.13 7.94 -19.19
CA ASN A 118 -1.69 7.81 -19.46
C ASN A 118 -0.82 7.47 -18.24
N GLY A 119 -1.44 6.93 -17.18
CA GLY A 119 -0.76 6.56 -15.95
C GLY A 119 -0.14 5.17 -15.96
N GLN A 120 0.82 4.95 -15.04
CA GLN A 120 1.37 3.63 -14.75
C GLN A 120 1.22 3.26 -13.28
N GLN A 121 0.85 2.00 -13.03
CA GLN A 121 0.73 1.43 -11.69
C GLN A 121 1.54 0.15 -11.57
N ILE A 122 2.40 0.08 -10.56
CA ILE A 122 3.17 -1.12 -10.21
C ILE A 122 2.89 -1.47 -8.75
N LEU A 123 2.33 -2.66 -8.53
CA LEU A 123 2.06 -3.21 -7.21
C LEU A 123 2.81 -4.52 -7.02
N LYS A 124 3.63 -4.58 -5.96
CA LYS A 124 4.29 -5.79 -5.49
C LYS A 124 3.93 -6.04 -4.03
N ILE A 125 3.41 -7.22 -3.74
CA ILE A 125 3.02 -7.62 -2.39
C ILE A 125 3.60 -8.99 -2.07
N ALA A 126 4.22 -9.10 -0.91
CA ALA A 126 4.57 -10.36 -0.26
C ALA A 126 3.94 -10.38 1.13
N MET A 127 3.16 -11.41 1.44
CA MET A 127 2.60 -11.63 2.77
C MET A 127 2.90 -13.04 3.25
N THR A 128 3.45 -13.16 4.44
CA THR A 128 3.78 -14.46 5.06
C THR A 128 3.21 -14.54 6.47
N THR A 129 2.48 -15.62 6.75
CA THR A 129 2.03 -16.01 8.09
C THR A 129 2.54 -17.41 8.43
N VAL A 130 3.14 -17.56 9.61
CA VAL A 130 3.58 -18.84 10.22
C VAL A 130 2.32 -19.55 10.82
N PRO A 131 2.32 -20.85 11.19
CA PRO A 131 1.08 -21.65 11.34
C PRO A 131 -0.09 -21.01 12.09
N ASN A 132 -1.30 -21.42 11.71
CA ASN A 132 -2.57 -20.96 12.29
C ASN A 132 -2.88 -19.45 12.08
N GLY A 133 -2.20 -18.77 11.15
CA GLY A 133 -2.49 -17.38 10.81
C GLY A 133 -3.49 -17.20 9.67
N GLN A 134 -4.10 -16.02 9.54
CA GLN A 134 -4.97 -15.67 8.42
C GLN A 134 -4.49 -14.42 7.69
N GLN A 135 -4.64 -14.44 6.37
CA GLN A 135 -4.28 -13.33 5.49
C GLN A 135 -5.47 -12.93 4.64
N ILE A 136 -5.80 -11.64 4.65
CA ILE A 136 -6.85 -11.06 3.82
C ILE A 136 -6.24 -9.93 2.99
N LEU A 137 -6.23 -10.11 1.67
CA LEU A 137 -5.80 -9.12 0.71
C LEU A 137 -6.98 -8.64 -0.13
N LYS A 138 -7.23 -7.33 -0.12
CA LYS A 138 -8.18 -6.67 -1.02
C LYS A 138 -7.47 -5.58 -1.80
N ILE A 139 -7.54 -5.67 -3.13
CA ILE A 139 -6.92 -4.73 -4.05
C ILE A 139 -8.00 -4.19 -4.99
N ALA A 140 -8.06 -2.87 -5.11
CA ALA A 140 -8.77 -2.15 -6.14
C ALA A 140 -7.78 -1.29 -6.91
N MET A 141 -7.66 -1.50 -8.22
CA MET A 141 -6.84 -0.68 -9.10
C MET A 141 -7.71 -0.11 -10.23
N THR A 142 -7.71 1.21 -10.36
CA THR A 142 -8.44 1.93 -11.40
C THR A 142 -7.46 2.77 -12.21
N THR A 143 -7.54 2.68 -13.53
CA THR A 143 -6.74 3.49 -14.44
C THR A 143 -7.61 4.12 -15.53
N GLY A 144 -7.33 5.35 -15.97
CA GLY A 144 -7.93 5.99 -17.16
C GLY A 144 -7.25 5.53 -18.47
N PRO A 145 -7.80 5.73 -19.68
CA PRO A 145 -7.31 5.17 -20.95
C PRO A 145 -5.79 5.25 -21.22
N ASN A 146 -5.27 4.32 -22.05
CA ASN A 146 -3.86 4.21 -22.49
C ASN A 146 -2.85 4.03 -21.33
N ARG A 147 -2.84 2.87 -20.67
CA ARG A 147 -2.10 2.65 -19.41
C ARG A 147 -1.34 1.34 -19.32
N GLN A 148 -0.53 1.22 -18.27
CA GLN A 148 0.03 -0.05 -17.82
C GLN A 148 -0.25 -0.31 -16.34
N GLN A 149 -0.66 -1.53 -16.03
CA GLN A 149 -0.83 -2.03 -14.66
C GLN A 149 0.00 -3.31 -14.51
N ILE A 150 0.88 -3.34 -13.51
CA ILE A 150 1.67 -4.52 -13.17
C ILE A 150 1.34 -4.92 -11.74
N LEU A 151 0.87 -6.16 -11.57
CA LEU A 151 0.56 -6.75 -10.27
C LEU A 151 1.40 -8.00 -10.03
N LYS A 152 2.12 -8.05 -8.92
CA LYS A 152 2.79 -9.25 -8.42
C LYS A 152 2.40 -9.48 -6.97
N ILE A 153 1.83 -10.64 -6.67
CA ILE A 153 1.38 -11.02 -5.33
C ILE A 153 1.99 -12.37 -4.99
N ALA A 154 2.61 -12.46 -3.82
CA ALA A 154 2.98 -13.71 -3.18
C ALA A 154 2.32 -13.75 -1.80
N MET A 155 1.57 -14.81 -1.52
CA MET A 155 0.96 -15.06 -0.22
C MET A 155 1.36 -16.46 0.23
N THR A 156 1.95 -16.56 1.41
CA THR A 156 2.37 -17.83 2.01
C THR A 156 1.76 -17.99 3.39
N ALA A 157 1.07 -19.09 3.62
CA ALA A 157 0.54 -19.47 4.92
C ALA A 157 1.18 -20.77 5.38
N GLY A 158 1.54 -20.83 6.67
CA GLY A 158 1.96 -22.08 7.31
C GLY A 158 0.78 -23.06 7.47
N PRO A 159 1.06 -24.28 7.96
CA PRO A 159 0.04 -25.26 8.33
C PRO A 159 -1.19 -24.65 9.01
N TYR A 160 -2.38 -25.09 8.57
CA TYR A 160 -3.69 -24.64 9.07
C TYR A 160 -3.99 -23.13 8.90
N GLY A 161 -3.15 -22.39 8.20
CA GLY A 161 -3.38 -20.99 7.89
C GLY A 161 -4.37 -20.80 6.74
N GLN A 162 -5.01 -19.64 6.70
CA GLN A 162 -6.03 -19.31 5.69
C GLN A 162 -5.68 -18.06 4.89
N GLN A 163 -6.07 -18.05 3.61
CA GLN A 163 -5.78 -16.96 2.69
C GLN A 163 -7.05 -16.55 1.94
N ILE A 164 -7.32 -15.25 1.92
CA ILE A 164 -8.40 -14.65 1.14
C ILE A 164 -7.80 -13.55 0.26
N LEU A 165 -7.97 -13.70 -1.05
CA LEU A 165 -7.55 -12.73 -2.06
C LEU A 165 -8.75 -12.21 -2.83
N LYS A 166 -8.91 -10.88 -2.89
CA LYS A 166 -9.86 -10.20 -3.77
C LYS A 166 -9.16 -9.10 -4.56
N ILE A 167 -9.26 -9.17 -5.88
CA ILE A 167 -8.66 -8.20 -6.81
C ILE A 167 -9.75 -7.66 -7.72
N ALA A 168 -9.87 -6.34 -7.79
CA ALA A 168 -10.67 -5.64 -8.78
C ALA A 168 -9.74 -4.73 -9.58
N MET A 169 -9.73 -4.91 -10.91
CA MET A 169 -9.00 -4.06 -11.83
C MET A 169 -10.00 -3.45 -12.80
N THR A 170 -10.03 -2.13 -12.84
CA THR A 170 -10.98 -1.38 -13.67
C THR A 170 -10.26 -0.39 -14.56
N THR A 171 -10.85 -0.25 -15.73
CA THR A 171 -10.32 0.52 -16.83
C THR A 171 -11.40 1.55 -17.16
N GLY A 172 -11.20 2.81 -16.77
CA GLY A 172 -12.09 3.92 -17.14
C GLY A 172 -12.25 4.05 -18.67
N PRO A 173 -13.40 4.58 -19.13
CA PRO A 173 -13.72 4.66 -20.55
C PRO A 173 -12.72 5.54 -21.31
N LYS A 174 -12.52 5.27 -22.60
CA LYS A 174 -11.88 6.23 -23.50
C LYS A 174 -12.80 7.45 -23.56
N TRP A 175 -12.30 8.62 -23.14
CA TRP A 175 -13.01 9.88 -23.40
C TRP A 175 -12.97 10.12 -24.92
N THR A 176 -14.08 9.84 -25.61
CA THR A 176 -14.33 10.39 -26.93
C THR A 176 -14.95 11.77 -26.70
N ALA A 177 -14.18 12.83 -26.91
CA ALA A 177 -14.78 14.14 -27.10
C ALA A 177 -15.71 14.02 -28.32
N ASN A 178 -17.00 14.26 -28.13
CA ASN A 178 -17.94 14.37 -29.25
C ASN A 178 -17.60 15.66 -30.01
N PRO A 179 -17.60 15.66 -31.36
CA PRO A 179 -17.17 16.79 -32.18
C PRO A 179 -18.06 18.03 -32.01
#